data_AF-X0T9U7-F1
#
_entry.id   AF-X0T9U7-F1
#
_cell.length_a   1.000
_cell.length_b   1.000
_cell.length_c   1.000
_cell.angle_alpha   90.00
_cell.angle_beta   90.00
_cell.angle_gamma   90.00
#
_symmetry.space_group_name_H-M   'P 1'
#
loop_
_entity.id
_entity.type
_entity.pdbx_description
1 polymer ?
#
loop_
_entity_poly.entity_id
_entity_poly.type
_entity_poly.pdbx_seq_one_letter_code
_entity_poly.pdbx_strand_id
1 'polypeptide(L)'
;MAFSVLISKFGPGEFTYYDDSWEDSVPYVPITNQTYNVLLDQHSHTEYSDGKVSVRQNIEWHIALGFKAVAITDHNTLKNSEDVKQLAEEYQNEIIVLQGMEWTTSIIHFSFIGISEWNLDIPY
;
A
#
# COMPACT_ATOMS: atom_id res chain seq x y z
N MET A 1 17.52 -16.36 3.33
CA MET A 1 17.51 -15.96 4.75
C MET A 1 18.79 -15.22 5.22
N ALA A 2 19.93 -15.27 4.52
CA ALA A 2 21.18 -14.63 4.98
C ALA A 2 21.44 -13.20 4.45
N PHE A 3 20.88 -12.83 3.30
CA PHE A 3 21.10 -11.50 2.70
C PHE A 3 20.33 -10.37 3.41
N SER A 4 19.11 -10.64 3.88
CA SER A 4 18.27 -9.64 4.55
C SER A 4 18.86 -9.16 5.87
N VAL A 5 19.54 -10.03 6.63
CA VAL A 5 20.16 -9.68 7.92
C VAL A 5 21.35 -8.74 7.73
N LEU A 6 22.13 -8.89 6.66
CA LEU A 6 23.26 -8.00 6.36
C LEU A 6 22.78 -6.61 5.94
N ILE A 7 21.73 -6.54 5.11
CA ILE A 7 21.10 -5.27 4.73
C ILE A 7 20.47 -4.59 5.94
N SER A 8 19.80 -5.32 6.83
CA SER A 8 19.22 -4.72 8.05
C SER A 8 20.27 -4.16 9.01
N LYS A 9 21.50 -4.71 9.01
CA LYS A 9 22.53 -4.36 9.99
C LYS A 9 23.59 -3.38 9.45
N PHE A 10 23.81 -3.39 8.13
CA PHE A 10 24.86 -2.62 7.46
C PHE A 10 24.41 -1.98 6.15
N GLY A 11 23.15 -2.14 5.77
CA GLY A 11 22.59 -1.44 4.62
C GLY A 11 22.53 0.07 4.86
N PRO A 12 22.31 0.85 3.79
CA PRO A 12 22.11 2.29 3.94
C PRO A 12 20.92 2.54 4.88
N GLY A 13 21.06 3.54 5.76
CA GLY A 13 20.00 3.90 6.70
C GLY A 13 18.76 4.48 6.02
N GLU A 14 18.92 4.94 4.77
CA GLU A 14 17.87 5.50 3.92
C GLU A 14 18.01 4.93 2.51
N PHE A 15 16.87 4.66 1.88
CA PHE A 15 16.79 4.32 0.46
C PHE A 15 16.00 5.44 -0.24
N THR A 16 16.56 5.99 -1.30
CA THR A 16 15.88 6.96 -2.16
C THR A 16 15.36 6.24 -3.38
N TYR A 17 14.07 6.38 -3.65
CA TYR A 17 13.41 5.89 -4.85
C TYR A 17 12.92 7.09 -5.67
N TYR A 18 12.90 6.91 -6.98
CA TYR A 18 12.38 7.86 -7.95
C TYR A 18 11.17 7.24 -8.66
N ASP A 19 10.35 8.05 -9.33
CA ASP A 19 9.15 7.58 -10.02
C ASP A 19 9.47 6.50 -11.07
N ASP A 20 10.62 6.60 -11.72
CA ASP A 20 11.10 5.63 -12.72
C ASP A 20 11.75 4.37 -12.13
N SER A 21 11.89 4.29 -10.80
CA SER A 21 12.57 3.17 -10.14
C SER A 21 11.89 1.81 -10.31
N TRP A 22 10.65 1.80 -10.82
CA TRP A 22 9.83 0.61 -11.00
C TRP A 22 9.60 0.22 -12.47
N GLU A 23 9.98 1.06 -13.44
CA GLU A 23 9.69 0.84 -14.86
C GLU A 23 10.33 -0.45 -15.41
N ASP A 24 11.54 -0.77 -14.95
CA ASP A 24 12.28 -1.97 -15.35
C ASP A 24 12.12 -3.15 -14.35
N SER A 25 11.22 -3.01 -13.37
CA SER A 25 11.02 -4.06 -12.37
C SER A 25 10.29 -5.27 -12.96
N VAL A 26 10.80 -6.46 -12.67
CA VAL A 26 10.09 -7.71 -12.96
C VAL A 26 9.24 -8.04 -11.73
N PRO A 27 7.89 -8.10 -11.85
CA PRO A 27 7.03 -8.40 -10.72
C PRO A 27 7.47 -9.68 -10.02
N TYR A 28 7.73 -9.59 -8.72
CA TYR A 28 8.08 -10.77 -7.94
C TYR A 28 6.91 -11.76 -7.93
N VAL A 29 7.12 -12.97 -8.44
CA VAL A 29 6.07 -14.01 -8.42
C VAL A 29 6.26 -14.88 -7.18
N PRO A 30 5.37 -14.78 -6.16
CA PRO A 30 5.47 -15.64 -4.98
C PRO A 30 5.23 -17.10 -5.38
N ILE A 31 5.97 -18.02 -4.76
CA ILE A 31 5.73 -19.46 -4.89
C ILE A 31 4.44 -19.78 -4.12
N THR A 32 3.30 -19.88 -4.81
CA THR A 32 2.01 -20.14 -4.17
C THR A 32 1.70 -21.65 -4.14
N ASN A 33 1.20 -22.12 -3.00
CA ASN A 33 0.53 -23.42 -2.87
C ASN A 33 -0.94 -23.23 -3.32
N GLN A 34 -1.50 -24.17 -4.07
CA GLN A 34 -2.65 -23.96 -4.98
C GLN A 34 -3.98 -23.48 -4.35
N THR A 35 -4.10 -23.40 -3.02
CA THR A 35 -5.35 -23.02 -2.34
C THR A 35 -5.59 -21.51 -2.31
N TYR A 36 -4.54 -20.69 -2.25
CA TYR A 36 -4.63 -19.22 -2.26
C TYR A 36 -3.58 -18.67 -3.21
N ASN A 37 -4.03 -17.90 -4.21
CA ASN A 37 -3.21 -17.44 -5.32
C ASN A 37 -3.15 -15.90 -5.45
N VAL A 38 -3.68 -15.17 -4.47
CA VAL A 38 -3.66 -13.70 -4.44
C VAL A 38 -2.71 -13.24 -3.35
N LEU A 39 -1.69 -12.47 -3.72
CA LEU A 39 -0.85 -11.74 -2.79
C LEU A 39 -1.51 -10.38 -2.53
N LEU A 40 -1.92 -10.14 -1.29
CA LEU A 40 -2.65 -8.95 -0.85
C LEU A 40 -1.85 -8.23 0.24
N ASP A 41 -1.67 -6.92 0.08
CA ASP A 41 -1.33 -6.04 1.20
C ASP A 41 -2.63 -5.40 1.74
N GLN A 42 -2.94 -5.66 2.99
CA GLN A 42 -4.18 -5.18 3.62
C GLN A 42 -4.02 -3.82 4.30
N HIS A 43 -2.82 -3.23 4.32
CA HIS A 43 -2.55 -2.05 5.12
C HIS A 43 -1.35 -1.26 4.59
N SER A 44 -1.62 -0.10 3.97
CA SER A 44 -0.58 0.77 3.43
C SER A 44 -0.98 2.24 3.53
N HIS A 45 0.01 3.11 3.77
CA HIS A 45 -0.21 4.55 3.96
C HIS A 45 0.41 5.36 2.82
N THR A 46 -0.09 6.57 2.64
CA THR A 46 0.38 7.53 1.64
C THR A 46 0.64 8.89 2.30
N GLU A 47 1.04 9.88 1.50
CA GLU A 47 1.21 11.26 1.95
C GLU A 47 -0.08 11.91 2.49
N TYR A 48 -1.24 11.28 2.31
CA TYR A 48 -2.50 11.74 2.90
C TYR A 48 -2.58 11.55 4.42
N SER A 49 -1.69 10.75 5.01
CA SER A 49 -1.51 10.65 6.47
C SER A 49 -0.04 10.79 6.88
N ASP A 50 0.67 9.69 7.13
CA ASP A 50 2.06 9.69 7.60
C ASP A 50 3.03 8.96 6.66
N GLY A 51 2.49 8.34 5.59
CA GLY A 51 3.26 7.75 4.51
C GLY A 51 4.15 8.76 3.79
N LYS A 52 5.08 8.25 2.99
CA LYS A 52 6.13 9.06 2.32
C LYS A 52 6.03 9.04 0.80
N VAL A 53 4.97 8.44 0.28
CA VAL A 53 4.76 8.23 -1.14
C VAL A 53 3.33 8.59 -1.51
N SER A 54 3.14 9.07 -2.73
CA SER A 54 1.83 9.30 -3.31
C SER A 54 1.04 7.98 -3.45
N VAL A 55 -0.28 8.09 -3.66
CA VAL A 55 -1.15 6.95 -3.96
C VAL A 55 -0.63 6.14 -5.16
N ARG A 56 -0.18 6.83 -6.21
CA ARG A 56 0.38 6.21 -7.43
C ARG A 56 1.65 5.41 -7.15
N GLN A 57 2.64 6.04 -6.52
CA GLN A 57 3.90 5.39 -6.17
C GLN A 57 3.68 4.17 -5.26
N ASN A 58 2.73 4.27 -4.32
CA ASN A 58 2.34 3.14 -3.48
C ASN A 58 1.81 1.97 -4.34
N ILE A 59 0.89 2.22 -5.27
CA ILE A 59 0.33 1.19 -6.16
C ILE A 59 1.41 0.58 -7.07
N GLU A 60 2.26 1.40 -7.68
CA GLU A 60 3.35 0.95 -8.57
C GLU A 60 4.36 0.06 -7.83
N TRP A 61 4.71 0.42 -6.60
CA TRP A 61 5.53 -0.42 -5.74
C TRP A 61 4.90 -1.79 -5.49
N HIS A 62 3.59 -1.83 -5.21
CA HIS A 62 2.87 -3.09 -5.00
C HIS A 62 2.86 -3.95 -6.27
N ILE A 63 2.63 -3.36 -7.45
CA ILE A 63 2.70 -4.06 -8.74
C ILE A 63 4.11 -4.62 -8.97
N ALA A 64 5.15 -3.82 -8.74
CA ALA A 64 6.55 -4.22 -8.87
C ALA A 64 6.95 -5.39 -7.95
N LEU A 65 6.32 -5.48 -6.77
CA LEU A 65 6.52 -6.58 -5.84
C LEU A 65 5.56 -7.77 -6.07
N GLY A 66 4.74 -7.70 -7.11
CA GLY A 66 3.84 -8.78 -7.54
C GLY A 66 2.61 -8.97 -6.68
N PHE A 67 2.24 -7.97 -5.88
CA PHE A 67 0.92 -7.94 -5.26
C PHE A 67 -0.17 -7.89 -6.33
N LYS A 68 -1.29 -8.54 -6.04
CA LYS A 68 -2.49 -8.55 -6.87
C LYS A 68 -3.66 -7.84 -6.23
N ALA A 69 -3.52 -7.44 -4.97
CA ALA A 69 -4.40 -6.50 -4.33
C ALA A 69 -3.65 -5.67 -3.29
N VAL A 70 -4.12 -4.45 -3.06
CA VAL A 70 -3.65 -3.55 -1.99
C VAL A 70 -4.84 -2.82 -1.38
N ALA A 71 -4.83 -2.61 -0.07
CA ALA A 71 -5.70 -1.66 0.60
C ALA A 71 -4.91 -0.41 1.02
N ILE A 72 -5.43 0.76 0.64
CA ILE A 72 -4.86 2.04 1.06
C ILE A 72 -5.65 2.56 2.25
N THR A 73 -4.99 2.67 3.40
CA THR A 73 -5.61 2.79 4.72
C THR A 73 -5.03 3.95 5.51
N ASP A 74 -4.93 5.14 4.90
CA ASP A 74 -4.43 6.35 5.58
C ASP A 74 -5.15 6.63 6.92
N HIS A 75 -4.40 7.17 7.89
CA HIS A 75 -4.90 7.42 9.25
C HIS A 75 -6.08 8.39 9.28
N ASN A 76 -7.21 7.94 9.83
CA ASN A 76 -8.38 8.77 10.16
C ASN A 76 -8.86 9.66 9.01
N THR A 77 -8.65 9.26 7.75
CA THR A 77 -9.00 10.09 6.60
C THR A 77 -9.40 9.27 5.39
N LEU A 78 -10.26 9.87 4.56
CA LEU A 78 -10.62 9.40 3.22
C LEU A 78 -10.35 10.47 2.16
N LYS A 79 -9.47 11.44 2.45
CA LYS A 79 -9.11 12.52 1.51
C LYS A 79 -8.42 12.02 0.24
N ASN A 80 -7.86 10.81 0.29
CA ASN A 80 -7.24 10.09 -0.83
C ASN A 80 -8.28 9.43 -1.76
N SER A 81 -9.58 9.45 -1.44
CA SER A 81 -10.60 8.64 -2.14
C SER A 81 -10.68 8.88 -3.64
N GLU A 82 -10.53 10.13 -4.10
CA GLU A 82 -10.60 10.42 -5.53
C GLU A 82 -9.38 9.85 -6.27
N ASP A 83 -8.18 10.06 -5.73
CA ASP A 83 -6.93 9.51 -6.27
C ASP A 83 -6.96 7.99 -6.29
N VAL A 84 -7.37 7.36 -5.18
CA VAL A 84 -7.51 5.90 -5.08
C VAL A 84 -8.48 5.37 -6.12
N LYS A 85 -9.64 6.01 -6.28
CA LYS A 85 -10.65 5.61 -7.26
C LYS A 85 -10.12 5.73 -8.69
N GLN A 86 -9.53 6.88 -9.04
CA GLN A 86 -8.97 7.11 -10.38
C GLN A 86 -7.87 6.09 -10.70
N LEU A 87 -6.95 5.86 -9.77
CA LEU A 87 -5.83 4.94 -9.97
C LEU A 87 -6.26 3.48 -9.93
N ALA A 88 -7.31 3.14 -9.16
CA ALA A 88 -7.92 1.81 -9.21
C ALA A 88 -8.50 1.51 -10.60
N GLU A 89 -9.12 2.49 -11.25
CA GLU A 89 -9.62 2.36 -12.63
C GLU A 89 -8.46 2.26 -13.63
N GLU A 90 -7.41 3.06 -13.45
CA GLU A 90 -6.20 3.05 -14.30
C GLU A 90 -5.50 1.69 -14.27
N TYR A 91 -5.26 1.15 -13.07
CA TYR A 91 -4.49 -0.08 -12.84
C TYR A 91 -5.35 -1.36 -12.74
N GLN A 92 -6.64 -1.30 -13.11
CA GLN A 92 -7.61 -2.39 -12.90
C GLN A 92 -7.20 -3.76 -13.51
N ASN A 93 -6.34 -3.76 -14.53
CA ASN A 93 -5.86 -4.98 -15.19
C ASN A 93 -4.62 -5.60 -14.50
N GLU A 94 -4.02 -4.90 -13.55
CA GLU A 94 -2.73 -5.27 -12.94
C GLU A 94 -2.87 -5.62 -11.46
N ILE A 95 -3.68 -4.82 -10.73
CA ILE A 95 -3.88 -4.91 -9.28
C ILE A 95 -5.29 -4.44 -8.89
N ILE A 96 -5.87 -5.08 -7.87
CA ILE A 96 -7.09 -4.60 -7.21
C ILE A 96 -6.70 -3.60 -6.14
N VAL A 97 -7.13 -2.34 -6.28
CA VAL A 97 -6.92 -1.31 -5.26
C VAL A 97 -8.20 -1.14 -4.45
N LEU A 98 -8.10 -1.33 -3.13
CA LEU A 98 -9.20 -1.20 -2.19
C LEU A 98 -9.05 0.09 -1.40
N GLN A 99 -10.09 0.93 -1.39
CA GLN A 99 -10.17 2.05 -0.45
C GLN A 99 -10.34 1.51 0.96
N GLY A 100 -9.62 2.11 1.90
CA GLY A 100 -9.80 1.90 3.31
C GLY A 100 -9.41 3.12 4.13
N MET A 101 -9.39 2.94 5.44
CA MET A 101 -8.93 3.94 6.41
C MET A 101 -8.48 3.20 7.66
N GLU A 102 -7.34 3.58 8.21
CA GLU A 102 -6.93 3.11 9.52
C GLU A 102 -7.52 4.06 10.57
N TRP A 103 -8.55 3.57 11.26
CA TRP A 103 -9.08 4.25 12.42
C TRP A 103 -8.10 4.13 13.57
N THR A 104 -7.48 5.25 13.90
CA THR A 104 -6.36 5.35 14.82
C THR A 104 -6.77 6.13 16.06
N THR A 105 -6.55 5.51 17.22
CA THR A 105 -6.81 6.09 18.54
C THR A 105 -5.58 5.89 19.43
N SER A 106 -5.60 6.48 20.63
CA SER A 106 -4.55 6.26 21.64
C SER A 106 -4.51 4.83 22.22
N ILE A 107 -5.48 3.98 21.93
CA ILE A 107 -5.63 2.63 22.52
C ILE A 107 -5.49 1.54 21.45
N ILE A 108 -6.07 1.76 20.27
CA ILE A 108 -6.15 0.78 19.20
C ILE A 108 -6.12 1.44 17.83
N HIS A 109 -5.61 0.70 16.87
CA HIS A 109 -5.70 0.99 15.46
C HIS A 109 -6.49 -0.12 14.75
N PHE A 110 -7.42 0.26 13.88
CA PHE A 110 -8.29 -0.68 13.18
C PHE A 110 -8.45 -0.29 11.71
N SER A 111 -8.11 -1.20 10.80
CA SER A 111 -8.29 -0.96 9.35
C SER A 111 -9.70 -1.32 8.92
N PHE A 112 -10.41 -0.33 8.39
CA PHE A 112 -11.65 -0.53 7.65
C PHE A 112 -11.33 -0.59 6.16
N ILE A 113 -11.71 -1.66 5.47
CA ILE A 113 -11.43 -1.87 4.05
C ILE A 113 -12.76 -2.00 3.29
N GLY A 114 -12.83 -1.41 2.09
CA GLY A 114 -14.02 -1.40 1.25
C GLY A 114 -15.04 -0.32 1.64
N ILE A 115 -14.61 0.71 2.37
CA ILE A 115 -15.46 1.85 2.71
C ILE A 115 -15.31 2.96 1.65
N SER A 116 -16.42 3.62 1.33
CA SER A 116 -16.45 4.72 0.35
C SER A 116 -16.77 6.08 0.97
N GLU A 117 -17.23 6.09 2.22
CA GLU A 117 -17.64 7.30 2.93
C GLU A 117 -17.33 7.18 4.42
N TRP A 118 -17.02 8.31 5.04
CA TRP A 118 -16.80 8.41 6.47
C TRP A 118 -17.17 9.82 6.95
N ASN A 119 -18.15 9.90 7.85
CA ASN A 119 -18.75 11.16 8.27
C ASN A 119 -18.51 11.49 9.75
N LEU A 120 -17.56 10.80 10.39
CA LEU A 120 -17.25 11.01 11.79
C LEU A 120 -15.86 11.62 11.94
N ASP A 121 -15.79 12.81 12.54
CA ASP A 121 -14.53 13.34 13.02
C ASP A 121 -14.05 12.48 14.19
N ILE A 122 -12.88 11.88 14.03
CA ILE A 122 -12.20 11.16 15.10
C ILE A 122 -11.10 12.10 15.59
N PRO A 123 -11.31 12.79 16.74
CA PRO A 123 -10.25 13.60 17.31
C PRO A 123 -9.06 12.71 17.67
N TYR A 124 -7.86 13.17 17.33
CA TYR A 124 -6.60 12.62 17.83
C TYR A 124 -6.50 12.76 19.35
#